data_AF-A0A2U1AXG0-F1
#
_entry.id   AF-A0A2U1AXG0-F1
#
_cell.length_a   1.000
_cell.length_b   1.000
_cell.length_c   1.000
_cell.angle_alpha   90.00
_cell.angle_beta   90.00
_cell.angle_gamma   90.00
#
_symmetry.space_group_name_H-M   'P 1'
#
loop_
_entity.id
_entity.type
_entity.pdbx_description
1 polymer ?
#
loop_
_entity_poly.entity_id
_entity_poly.type
_entity_poly.pdbx_seq_one_letter_code
_entity_poly.pdbx_strand_id
1 'polypeptide(L)'
;MKEGKLNKDEKQAELSKYRDLVLATLDYYLDNKGLQIKTADFDTQEHYKGLKIQTEEHYQKGRLTRLKQWFRDLTEMQVETGDLKFNKYLQDKTKYDIDIFKSYFQRIDKLIEKGKITTDNQFYDINMMVDQLCQTEPVDNEKIGILNKLLSEYEQRKRRKPTA
;
A
#
# COMPACT_ATOMS: atom_id res chain seq x y z
N MET A 1 3.88 19.72 3.32
CA MET A 1 3.13 20.62 2.40
C MET A 1 1.84 20.97 3.11
N LYS A 2 1.49 22.26 3.23
CA LYS A 2 0.16 22.64 3.76
C LYS A 2 -0.86 22.26 2.69
N GLU A 3 -1.68 21.24 2.95
CA GLU A 3 -2.85 20.95 2.11
C GLU A 3 -3.72 22.20 2.11
N GLY A 4 -3.78 22.88 0.96
CA GLY A 4 -4.76 23.93 0.74
C GLY A 4 -6.14 23.33 0.90
N LYS A 5 -7.05 24.04 1.59
CA LYS A 5 -8.44 23.61 1.76
C LYS A 5 -9.06 23.42 0.38
N LEU A 6 -9.33 22.18 0.00
CA LEU A 6 -9.97 21.85 -1.28
C LEU A 6 -11.26 22.65 -1.44
N ASN A 7 -11.50 23.16 -2.64
CA ASN A 7 -12.79 23.74 -2.99
C ASN A 7 -13.85 22.63 -3.10
N LYS A 8 -15.13 23.03 -3.26
CA LYS A 8 -16.24 22.07 -3.25
C LYS A 8 -16.15 21.04 -4.39
N ASP A 9 -15.75 21.49 -5.58
CA ASP A 9 -15.69 20.66 -6.78
C ASP A 9 -14.48 19.71 -6.72
N GLU A 10 -13.33 20.20 -6.26
CA GLU A 10 -12.14 19.39 -5.99
C GLU A 10 -12.42 18.32 -4.94
N LYS A 11 -13.12 18.68 -3.86
CA LYS A 11 -13.50 17.72 -2.82
C LYS A 11 -14.45 16.66 -3.37
N GLN A 12 -15.39 17.04 -4.23
CA GLN A 12 -16.32 16.09 -4.86
C GLN A 12 -15.60 15.16 -5.84
N ALA A 13 -14.67 15.68 -6.65
CA ALA A 13 -13.85 14.88 -7.54
C ALA A 13 -12.98 13.87 -6.77
N GLU A 14 -12.35 14.30 -5.68
CA GLU A 14 -11.59 13.42 -4.78
C GLU A 14 -12.49 12.37 -4.11
N LEU A 15 -13.71 12.74 -3.71
CA LEU A 15 -14.68 11.79 -3.16
C LEU A 15 -15.04 10.70 -4.17
N SER A 16 -15.36 11.07 -5.42
CA SER A 16 -15.66 10.12 -6.48
C SER A 16 -14.45 9.23 -6.79
N LYS A 17 -13.26 9.83 -6.89
CA LYS A 17 -12.01 9.09 -7.11
C LYS A 17 -11.79 8.01 -6.06
N TYR A 18 -11.83 8.36 -4.77
CA TYR A 18 -11.56 7.41 -3.70
C TYR A 18 -12.69 6.40 -3.50
N ARG A 19 -13.95 6.75 -3.81
CA ARG A 19 -15.04 5.76 -3.89
C ARG A 19 -14.72 4.72 -4.94
N ASP A 20 -14.44 5.14 -6.17
CA ASP A 20 -14.25 4.24 -7.32
C ASP A 20 -13.01 3.37 -7.12
N LEU A 21 -11.94 3.92 -6.54
CA LEU A 21 -10.74 3.16 -6.17
C LEU A 21 -11.03 2.08 -5.12
N VAL A 22 -11.76 2.41 -4.04
CA VAL A 22 -12.13 1.42 -3.01
C VAL A 22 -13.01 0.32 -3.61
N LEU A 23 -14.00 0.68 -4.43
CA LEU A 23 -14.86 -0.30 -5.09
C LEU A 23 -14.07 -1.20 -6.04
N ALA A 24 -13.15 -0.65 -6.83
CA ALA A 24 -12.29 -1.43 -7.71
C ALA A 24 -11.40 -2.40 -6.93
N THR A 25 -10.82 -1.97 -5.81
CA THR A 25 -10.04 -2.85 -4.92
C THR A 25 -10.88 -4.02 -4.40
N LEU A 26 -12.10 -3.75 -3.94
CA LEU A 26 -13.01 -4.80 -3.46
C LEU A 26 -13.44 -5.76 -4.58
N ASP A 27 -13.66 -5.25 -5.79
CA ASP A 27 -13.94 -6.08 -6.96
C ASP A 27 -12.78 -7.02 -7.28
N TYR A 28 -11.53 -6.52 -7.23
CA TYR A 28 -10.34 -7.36 -7.42
C TYR A 28 -10.26 -8.51 -6.41
N TYR A 29 -10.62 -8.26 -5.14
CA TYR A 29 -10.64 -9.32 -4.13
C TYR A 29 -11.77 -10.32 -4.31
N LEU A 30 -12.95 -9.85 -4.73
CA LEU A 30 -14.07 -10.73 -5.05
C LEU A 30 -13.76 -11.64 -6.26
N ASP A 31 -13.06 -11.12 -7.27
CA ASP A 31 -12.69 -11.87 -8.47
C ASP A 31 -11.55 -12.88 -8.21
N ASN A 32 -10.72 -12.62 -7.19
CA ASN A 32 -9.62 -13.52 -6.83
C ASN A 32 -10.07 -14.66 -5.91
N LYS A 33 -10.41 -15.80 -6.51
CA LYS A 33 -10.83 -17.02 -5.79
C LYS A 33 -9.83 -17.51 -4.75
N GLY A 34 -8.53 -17.23 -4.92
CA GLY A 34 -7.49 -17.62 -3.96
C GLY A 34 -7.58 -16.88 -2.62
N LEU A 35 -8.29 -15.75 -2.57
CA LEU A 35 -8.51 -14.96 -1.36
C LEU A 35 -9.84 -15.31 -0.66
N GLN A 36 -10.66 -16.18 -1.25
CA GLN A 36 -11.97 -16.49 -0.73
C GLN A 36 -11.89 -17.54 0.38
N ILE A 37 -12.13 -17.12 1.61
CA ILE A 37 -12.25 -18.01 2.77
C ILE A 37 -13.71 -18.04 3.21
N LYS A 38 -14.22 -19.24 3.48
CA LYS A 38 -15.53 -19.47 4.08
C LYS A 38 -15.43 -20.42 5.26
N THR A 39 -15.85 -19.95 6.42
CA THR A 39 -15.97 -20.72 7.66
C THR A 39 -17.42 -20.68 8.15
N ALA A 40 -17.71 -21.31 9.29
CA ALA A 40 -19.07 -21.28 9.87
C ALA A 40 -19.52 -19.85 10.22
N ASP A 41 -18.58 -18.98 10.64
CA ASP A 41 -18.88 -17.65 11.16
C ASP A 41 -18.42 -16.51 10.23
N PHE A 42 -17.79 -16.82 9.09
CA PHE A 42 -17.24 -15.81 8.20
C PHE A 42 -17.32 -16.23 6.73
N ASP A 43 -17.82 -15.33 5.90
CA ASP A 43 -17.79 -15.44 4.44
C ASP A 43 -17.12 -14.20 3.86
N THR A 44 -15.97 -14.40 3.23
CA THR A 44 -15.18 -13.31 2.63
C THR A 44 -15.97 -12.57 1.54
N GLN A 45 -16.80 -13.27 0.76
CA GLN A 45 -17.59 -12.62 -0.28
C GLN A 45 -18.68 -11.73 0.32
N GLU A 46 -19.38 -12.21 1.35
CA GLU A 46 -20.39 -11.42 2.05
C GLU A 46 -19.75 -10.21 2.73
N HIS A 47 -18.60 -10.41 3.36
CA HIS A 47 -17.84 -9.33 3.98
C HIS A 47 -17.49 -8.23 2.98
N TYR A 48 -16.87 -8.57 1.84
CA TYR A 48 -16.50 -7.58 0.81
C TYR A 48 -17.71 -6.93 0.14
N LYS A 49 -18.81 -7.65 -0.08
CA LYS A 49 -20.08 -7.05 -0.53
C LYS A 49 -20.60 -6.03 0.48
N GLY A 50 -20.52 -6.33 1.78
CA GLY A 50 -20.85 -5.40 2.86
C GLY A 50 -19.97 -4.14 2.85
N LEU A 51 -18.67 -4.29 2.62
CA LEU A 51 -17.75 -3.14 2.49
C LEU A 51 -18.09 -2.26 1.28
N LYS A 52 -18.57 -2.83 0.16
CA LYS A 52 -19.02 -2.02 -0.99
C LYS A 52 -20.22 -1.13 -0.61
N ILE A 53 -21.19 -1.67 0.14
CA ILE A 53 -22.34 -0.90 0.64
C ILE A 53 -21.87 0.25 1.55
N GLN A 54 -20.97 -0.05 2.51
CA GLN A 54 -20.43 0.97 3.40
C GLN A 54 -19.61 2.05 2.67
N THR A 55 -18.93 1.67 1.58
CA THR A 55 -18.19 2.60 0.73
C THR A 55 -19.14 3.63 0.11
N GLU A 56 -20.27 3.17 -0.44
CA GLU A 56 -21.31 4.06 -0.97
C GLU A 56 -21.87 4.97 0.12
N GLU A 57 -22.15 4.45 1.32
CA GLU A 57 -22.60 5.28 2.43
C GLU A 57 -21.59 6.38 2.79
N HIS A 58 -20.30 6.05 2.83
CA HIS A 58 -19.25 7.02 3.10
C HIS A 58 -19.15 8.10 2.02
N TYR A 59 -19.33 7.70 0.75
CA TYR A 59 -19.40 8.61 -0.37
C TYR A 59 -20.60 9.58 -0.27
N GLN A 60 -21.81 9.06 -0.05
CA GLN A 60 -23.03 9.88 0.08
C GLN A 60 -22.96 10.84 1.28
N LYS A 61 -22.30 10.42 2.37
CA LYS A 61 -22.06 11.25 3.55
C LYS A 61 -20.86 12.20 3.40
N GLY A 62 -20.19 12.25 2.24
CA GLY A 62 -19.06 13.14 1.96
C GLY A 62 -17.81 12.88 2.79
N ARG A 63 -17.60 11.63 3.27
CA ARG A 63 -16.54 11.25 4.21
C ARG A 63 -15.21 10.94 3.51
N LEU A 64 -14.61 11.96 2.88
CA LEU A 64 -13.39 11.81 2.08
C LEU A 64 -12.24 11.17 2.86
N THR A 65 -11.94 11.65 4.06
CA THR A 65 -10.86 11.11 4.91
C THR A 65 -11.04 9.62 5.18
N ARG A 66 -12.29 9.16 5.35
CA ARG A 66 -12.59 7.74 5.59
C ARG A 66 -12.34 6.89 4.35
N LEU A 67 -12.72 7.38 3.17
CA LEU A 67 -12.46 6.69 1.90
C LEU A 67 -10.95 6.62 1.58
N LYS A 68 -10.20 7.71 1.83
CA LYS A 68 -8.73 7.71 1.69
C LYS A 68 -8.07 6.67 2.61
N GLN A 69 -8.53 6.63 3.86
CA GLN A 69 -8.06 5.67 4.86
C GLN A 69 -8.36 4.23 4.44
N TRP A 70 -9.60 3.94 4.03
CA TRP A 70 -9.99 2.62 3.55
C TRP A 70 -9.21 2.18 2.32
N PHE A 71 -9.01 3.07 1.36
CA PHE A 71 -8.19 2.75 0.20
C PHE A 71 -6.76 2.37 0.63
N ARG A 72 -6.13 3.17 1.50
CA ARG A 72 -4.78 2.86 2.01
C ARG A 72 -4.73 1.47 2.66
N ASP A 73 -5.62 1.23 3.62
CA ASP A 73 -5.63 -0.02 4.40
C ASP A 73 -5.92 -1.23 3.52
N LEU A 74 -6.87 -1.10 2.57
CA LEU A 74 -7.18 -2.18 1.65
C LEU A 74 -6.02 -2.49 0.72
N THR A 75 -5.20 -1.51 0.32
CA THR A 75 -4.08 -1.72 -0.61
C THR A 75 -2.73 -2.05 0.04
N GLU A 76 -2.66 -2.07 1.37
CA GLU A 76 -1.41 -2.27 2.12
C GLU A 76 -0.71 -3.56 1.73
N MET A 77 -1.43 -4.69 1.74
CA MET A 77 -0.88 -6.00 1.37
C MET A 77 -0.34 -6.03 -0.07
N GLN A 78 -0.94 -5.32 -1.02
CA GLN A 78 -0.48 -5.27 -2.41
C GLN A 78 0.80 -4.46 -2.53
N VAL A 79 0.93 -3.39 -1.76
CA VAL A 79 2.19 -2.66 -1.63
C VAL A 79 3.26 -3.56 -1.03
N GLU A 80 2.94 -4.33 0.00
CA GLU A 80 3.90 -5.20 0.68
C GLU A 80 4.39 -6.35 -0.20
N THR A 81 3.47 -7.00 -0.89
CA THR A 81 3.76 -8.14 -1.77
C THR A 81 4.29 -7.74 -3.15
N GLY A 82 4.35 -6.44 -3.46
CA GLY A 82 4.83 -5.97 -4.76
C GLY A 82 3.90 -6.34 -5.91
N ASP A 83 2.58 -6.39 -5.69
CA ASP A 83 1.60 -6.82 -6.69
C ASP A 83 1.41 -5.76 -7.80
N LEU A 84 2.38 -5.61 -8.71
CA LEU A 84 2.37 -4.57 -9.75
C LEU A 84 1.17 -4.70 -10.72
N LYS A 85 0.66 -5.92 -10.95
CA LYS A 85 -0.55 -6.13 -11.78
C LYS A 85 -1.79 -5.53 -11.13
N PHE A 86 -1.84 -5.43 -9.79
CA PHE A 86 -2.96 -4.80 -9.09
C PHE A 86 -3.01 -3.29 -9.34
N ASN A 87 -1.87 -2.59 -9.32
CA ASN A 87 -1.85 -1.16 -9.65
C ASN A 87 -2.30 -0.92 -11.10
N LYS A 88 -1.85 -1.76 -12.04
CA LYS A 88 -2.33 -1.70 -13.42
C LYS A 88 -3.83 -1.94 -13.52
N TYR A 89 -4.36 -2.93 -12.81
CA TYR A 89 -5.79 -3.18 -12.75
C TYR A 89 -6.57 -1.95 -12.25
N LEU A 90 -6.10 -1.28 -11.19
CA LEU A 90 -6.75 -0.06 -10.69
C LEU A 90 -6.78 1.06 -11.74
N GLN A 91 -5.66 1.29 -12.43
CA GLN A 91 -5.59 2.28 -13.51
C GLN A 91 -6.53 1.91 -14.66
N ASP A 92 -6.54 0.65 -15.09
CA ASP A 92 -7.38 0.18 -16.20
C ASP A 92 -8.87 0.25 -15.86
N LYS A 93 -9.24 -0.12 -14.63
CA LYS A 93 -10.63 -0.16 -14.16
C LYS A 93 -11.20 1.23 -13.90
N THR A 94 -10.43 2.11 -13.28
CA THR A 94 -10.92 3.42 -12.81
C THR A 94 -10.53 4.59 -13.70
N LYS A 95 -9.55 4.40 -14.59
CA LYS A 95 -8.96 5.44 -15.45
C LYS A 95 -8.25 6.56 -14.68
N TYR A 96 -8.02 6.40 -13.39
CA TYR A 96 -7.23 7.34 -12.62
C TYR A 96 -5.74 7.07 -12.78
N ASP A 97 -4.98 8.15 -12.92
CA ASP A 97 -3.53 8.13 -12.72
C ASP A 97 -3.26 7.95 -11.23
N ILE A 98 -2.99 6.70 -10.85
CA ILE A 98 -2.63 6.31 -9.50
C ILE A 98 -1.43 5.38 -9.52
N ASP A 99 -0.57 5.58 -8.53
CA ASP A 99 0.53 4.70 -8.22
C ASP A 99 0.57 4.48 -6.70
N ILE A 100 0.07 3.32 -6.29
CA ILE A 100 0.02 2.95 -4.86
C ILE A 100 1.42 2.66 -4.29
N PHE A 101 2.40 2.35 -5.16
CA PHE A 101 3.76 2.02 -4.78
C PHE A 101 4.67 3.26 -4.71
N LYS A 102 4.29 4.36 -5.38
CA LYS A 102 5.08 5.61 -5.44
C LYS A 102 5.62 6.04 -4.07
N SER A 103 4.74 6.11 -3.07
CA SER A 103 5.13 6.57 -1.74
C SER A 103 6.06 5.59 -1.04
N TYR A 104 5.95 4.30 -1.33
CA TYR A 104 6.84 3.27 -0.81
C TYR A 104 8.23 3.40 -1.45
N PHE A 105 8.33 3.36 -2.79
CA PHE A 105 9.61 3.48 -3.47
C PHE A 105 10.34 4.80 -3.15
N GLN A 106 9.61 5.92 -3.07
CA GLN A 106 10.19 7.20 -2.64
C GLN A 106 10.76 7.17 -1.22
N ARG A 107 10.19 6.36 -0.29
CA ARG A 107 10.78 6.18 1.04
C ARG A 107 12.07 5.36 0.94
N ILE A 108 12.07 4.30 0.15
CA ILE A 108 13.25 3.45 -0.07
C ILE A 108 14.40 4.26 -0.67
N ASP A 109 14.14 5.02 -1.73
CA ASP A 109 15.17 5.84 -2.39
C ASP A 109 15.78 6.85 -1.40
N LYS A 110 14.95 7.52 -0.60
CA LYS A 110 15.44 8.42 0.46
C LYS A 110 16.29 7.71 1.51
N LEU A 111 15.98 6.44 1.85
CA LEU A 111 16.79 5.68 2.81
C LEU A 111 18.14 5.25 2.22
N ILE A 112 18.17 4.93 0.92
CA ILE A 112 19.39 4.66 0.17
C ILE A 112 20.26 5.92 0.12
N GLU A 113 19.70 7.05 -0.30
CA GLU A 113 20.40 8.35 -0.35
C GLU A 113 20.97 8.75 1.02
N LYS A 114 20.18 8.56 2.07
CA LYS A 114 20.58 8.85 3.45
C LYS A 114 21.67 7.90 3.95
N GLY A 115 21.80 6.71 3.36
CA GLY A 115 22.79 5.69 3.72
C GLY A 115 22.62 5.11 5.13
N LYS A 116 21.46 5.30 5.79
CA LYS A 116 21.24 4.76 7.15
C LYS A 116 19.77 4.54 7.50
N ILE A 117 19.52 3.37 8.10
CA ILE A 117 18.28 3.02 8.80
C ILE A 117 18.40 3.45 10.27
N THR A 118 17.33 4.07 10.77
CA THR A 118 17.25 4.65 12.13
C THR A 118 16.05 4.15 12.95
N THR A 119 15.09 3.47 12.34
CA THR A 119 13.90 2.94 13.02
C THR A 119 13.57 1.53 12.53
N ASP A 120 12.83 0.77 13.34
CA ASP A 120 12.38 -0.58 12.96
C ASP A 120 11.42 -0.55 11.75
N ASN A 121 10.61 0.50 11.58
CA ASN A 121 9.77 0.65 10.38
C ASN A 121 10.60 0.83 9.11
N GLN A 122 11.72 1.56 9.18
CA GLN A 122 12.63 1.70 8.03
C GLN A 122 13.34 0.38 7.74
N PHE A 123 13.65 -0.41 8.77
CA PHE A 123 14.18 -1.76 8.61
C PHE A 123 13.18 -2.68 7.92
N TYR A 124 11.90 -2.64 8.32
CA TYR A 124 10.82 -3.39 7.68
C TYR A 124 10.63 -3.00 6.21
N ASP A 125 10.49 -1.69 5.92
CA ASP A 125 10.37 -1.16 4.55
C ASP A 125 11.50 -1.69 3.63
N ILE A 126 12.74 -1.72 4.14
CA ILE A 126 13.93 -2.16 3.37
C ILE A 126 13.96 -3.68 3.16
N ASN A 127 13.62 -4.48 4.18
CA ASN A 127 13.54 -5.95 4.01
C ASN A 127 12.51 -6.32 2.94
N MET A 128 11.34 -5.69 3.00
CA MET A 128 10.29 -5.88 2.02
C MET A 128 10.75 -5.56 0.58
N MET A 129 11.59 -4.54 0.41
CA MET A 129 12.14 -4.21 -0.91
C MET A 129 13.09 -5.30 -1.38
N VAL A 130 13.92 -5.84 -0.49
CA VAL A 130 14.81 -6.96 -0.82
C VAL A 130 14.01 -8.18 -1.25
N ASP A 131 12.94 -8.51 -0.50
CA ASP A 131 12.06 -9.63 -0.84
C ASP A 131 11.41 -9.46 -2.23
N GLN A 132 10.93 -8.25 -2.54
CA GLN A 132 10.37 -7.92 -3.85
C GLN A 132 11.41 -8.06 -4.98
N LEU A 133 12.63 -7.54 -4.77
CA LEU A 133 13.71 -7.64 -5.76
C LEU A 133 14.15 -9.08 -6.02
N CYS A 134 14.15 -9.93 -4.99
CA CYS A 134 14.45 -11.35 -5.12
C CYS A 134 13.39 -12.12 -5.95
N GLN A 135 12.16 -11.61 -6.00
CA GLN A 135 11.06 -12.19 -6.77
C GLN A 135 10.91 -11.59 -8.18
N THR A 136 11.74 -10.62 -8.55
CA THR A 136 11.67 -9.92 -9.83
C THR A 136 12.77 -10.39 -10.78
N GLU A 137 12.43 -10.60 -12.06
CA GLU A 137 13.38 -10.90 -13.12
C GLU A 137 13.52 -9.74 -14.13
N PRO A 138 14.74 -9.29 -14.47
CA PRO A 138 16.02 -9.75 -13.93
C PRO A 138 16.27 -9.23 -12.50
N VAL A 139 16.99 -10.03 -11.70
CA VAL A 139 17.33 -9.67 -10.32
C VAL A 139 18.34 -8.51 -10.28
N ASP A 140 18.00 -7.44 -9.57
CA ASP A 140 18.88 -6.28 -9.33
C ASP A 140 19.82 -6.54 -8.14
N ASN A 141 20.89 -7.29 -8.41
CA ASN A 141 21.88 -7.66 -7.39
C ASN A 141 22.63 -6.45 -6.80
N GLU A 142 22.80 -5.38 -7.58
CA GLU A 142 23.47 -4.16 -7.09
C GLU A 142 22.61 -3.49 -6.01
N LYS A 143 21.32 -3.27 -6.31
CA LYS A 143 20.40 -2.68 -5.35
C LYS A 143 20.22 -3.56 -4.13
N ILE A 144 20.08 -4.89 -4.30
CA ILE A 144 20.02 -5.83 -3.17
C ILE A 144 21.27 -5.71 -2.27
N GLY A 145 22.47 -5.61 -2.86
CA GLY A 145 23.71 -5.44 -2.10
C GLY A 145 23.72 -4.17 -1.25
N ILE A 146 23.26 -3.04 -1.81
CA ILE A 146 23.11 -1.76 -1.09
C ILE A 146 22.14 -1.91 0.09
N LEU A 147 20.97 -2.50 -0.15
CA LEU A 147 19.93 -2.66 0.87
C LEU A 147 20.39 -3.60 2.00
N ASN A 148 21.02 -4.73 1.67
CA ASN A 148 21.55 -5.68 2.66
C ASN A 148 22.62 -5.05 3.56
N LYS A 149 23.46 -4.16 2.99
CA LYS A 149 24.43 -3.40 3.80
C LYS A 149 23.72 -2.50 4.82
N LEU A 150 22.68 -1.77 4.42
CA LEU A 150 21.89 -0.92 5.32
C LEU A 150 21.27 -1.72 6.47
N LEU A 151 20.72 -2.89 6.16
CA LEU A 151 20.12 -3.82 7.13
C LEU A 151 21.18 -4.30 8.14
N SER A 152 22.30 -4.84 7.66
CA SER A 152 23.37 -5.37 8.51
C SER A 152 23.93 -4.31 9.46
N GLU A 153 24.16 -3.09 8.96
CA GLU A 153 24.65 -1.99 9.79
C GLU A 153 23.65 -1.59 10.88
N TYR A 154 22.35 -1.63 10.61
CA TYR A 154 21.32 -1.34 11.61
C TYR A 154 21.30 -2.40 12.71
N GLU A 155 21.32 -3.68 12.34
CA GLU A 155 21.36 -4.78 13.30
C GLU A 155 22.61 -4.74 14.19
N GLN A 156 23.78 -4.47 13.61
CA GLN A 156 25.03 -4.31 14.37
C GLN A 156 24.93 -3.17 15.38
N ARG A 157 24.33 -2.03 15.00
CA ARG A 157 24.10 -0.90 15.91
C ARG A 157 23.13 -1.28 17.03
N LYS A 158 22.06 -2.04 16.73
CA LYS A 158 21.07 -2.49 17.73
C LYS A 158 21.70 -3.45 18.73
N ARG A 159 22.53 -4.39 18.28
CA ARG A 159 23.27 -5.34 19.16
C ARG A 159 24.30 -4.67 20.06
N ARG A 160 24.90 -3.56 19.61
CA ARG A 160 25.91 -2.79 20.39
C ARG A 160 25.30 -1.88 21.46
N LYS A 161 24.00 -1.58 21.39
CA LYS A 161 23.30 -0.88 22.47
C LYS A 161 22.77 -1.94 23.44
N PRO A 162 23.30 -2.04 24.67
CA PRO A 162 22.65 -2.86 25.68
C PRO A 162 21.22 -2.36 25.85
N THR A 163 20.25 -3.26 25.84
CA THR A 163 18.92 -2.97 26.39
C THR A 163 19.13 -2.44 27.81
N ALA A 164 18.86 -1.14 28.00
CA ALA A 164 18.82 -0.49 29.30
C ALA A 164 17.57 -0.90 30.06
#